data_AF-A0AAW2CXF0-F1
#
_entry.id   AF-A0AAW2CXF0-F1
#
_cell.length_a   1.000
_cell.length_b   1.000
_cell.length_c   1.000
_cell.angle_alpha   90.00
_cell.angle_beta   90.00
_cell.angle_gamma   90.00
#
_symmetry.space_group_name_H-M   'P 1'
#
loop_
_entity.id
_entity.type
_entity.pdbx_description
1 polymer ?
#
loop_
_entity_poly.entity_id
_entity_poly.type
_entity_poly.pdbx_seq_one_letter_code
_entity_poly.pdbx_strand_id
1 'polypeptide(L)'
;MDDEVATRLAKMKLTIEEEEIIPISDEGRLDAIEGCNLSLMGKFLTCKPFNRMAAKNTIRRAWGLNDSLQISEVGLNLFQFKF
;
A
#
# COMPACT_ATOMS: atom_id res chain seq x y z
N MET A 1 10.83 19.13 24.63
CA MET A 1 9.65 18.25 24.79
C MET A 1 9.75 17.06 23.84
N ASP A 2 10.00 17.25 22.54
CA ASP A 2 10.10 16.14 21.57
C ASP A 2 11.24 15.15 21.86
N ASP A 3 12.45 15.65 22.18
CA ASP A 3 13.60 14.77 22.49
C ASP A 3 13.40 13.94 23.76
N GLU A 4 12.66 14.46 24.72
CA GLU A 4 12.35 13.76 25.98
C GLU A 4 11.37 12.60 25.72
N VAL A 5 10.36 12.83 24.88
CA VAL A 5 9.41 11.80 24.46
C VAL A 5 10.11 10.72 23.64
N ALA A 6 10.95 11.10 22.68
CA ALA A 6 11.75 10.18 21.87
C ALA A 6 12.68 9.30 22.74
N THR A 7 13.33 9.89 23.73
CA THR A 7 14.22 9.16 24.67
C THR A 7 13.45 8.14 25.52
N ARG A 8 12.20 8.44 25.89
CA ARG A 8 11.34 7.51 26.66
C ARG A 8 10.84 6.36 25.80
N LEU A 9 10.44 6.63 24.56
CA LEU A 9 10.01 5.60 23.61
C LEU A 9 11.17 4.67 23.22
N ALA A 10 12.39 5.20 23.08
CA ALA A 10 13.59 4.39 22.81
C ALA A 10 13.94 3.39 23.94
N LYS A 11 13.37 3.56 25.14
CA LYS A 11 13.54 2.65 26.28
C LYS A 11 12.42 1.62 26.42
N MET A 12 11.38 1.69 25.57
CA MET A 12 10.34 0.66 25.56
C MET A 12 10.95 -0.66 25.10
N LYS A 13 10.68 -1.71 25.88
CA LYS A 13 11.00 -3.10 25.56
C LYS A 13 9.69 -3.86 25.53
N LEU A 14 9.60 -4.83 24.64
CA LEU A 14 8.50 -5.79 24.66
C LEU A 14 8.58 -6.58 25.98
N THR A 15 7.42 -6.83 26.56
CA THR A 15 7.28 -7.76 27.67
C THR A 15 7.40 -9.20 27.17
N ILE A 16 7.62 -10.16 28.07
CA ILE A 16 7.75 -11.59 27.71
C ILE A 16 6.51 -12.10 26.96
N GLU A 17 5.34 -11.56 27.27
CA GLU A 17 4.07 -11.87 26.60
C GLU A 17 4.00 -11.26 25.18
N GLU A 18 4.56 -10.07 24.98
CA GLU A 18 4.62 -9.40 23.66
C GLU A 18 5.76 -9.91 22.77
N GLU A 19 6.74 -10.63 23.34
CA GLU A 19 7.77 -11.35 22.59
C GLU A 19 7.25 -12.67 21.98
N GLU A 20 5.98 -13.03 22.23
CA GLU A 20 5.36 -14.17 21.57
C GLU A 20 5.32 -13.95 20.06
N ILE A 21 5.82 -14.95 19.31
CA ILE A 21 5.81 -14.93 17.86
C ILE A 21 4.35 -14.97 17.43
N ILE A 22 3.86 -13.88 16.84
CA ILE A 22 2.53 -13.85 16.19
C ILE A 22 2.70 -14.49 14.81
N PRO A 23 2.26 -15.74 14.60
CA PRO A 23 2.42 -16.38 13.30
C PRO A 23 1.49 -15.67 12.30
N ILE A 24 2.07 -15.23 11.18
CA ILE A 24 1.28 -14.77 10.05
C ILE A 24 0.78 -16.02 9.33
N SER A 25 -0.54 -16.18 9.25
CA SER A 25 -1.13 -17.27 8.49
C SER A 25 -0.79 -17.14 7.01
N ASP A 26 -0.46 -18.26 6.36
CA ASP A 26 -0.28 -18.35 4.91
C ASP A 26 -1.62 -18.38 4.15
N GLU A 27 -2.73 -18.40 4.87
CA GLU A 27 -4.07 -18.40 4.30
C GLU A 27 -4.32 -17.15 3.44
N GLY A 28 -4.79 -17.37 2.21
CA GLY A 28 -4.99 -16.31 1.22
C GLY A 28 -3.70 -15.75 0.58
N ARG A 29 -2.50 -16.22 0.99
CA ARG A 29 -1.23 -15.73 0.41
C ARG A 29 -1.12 -16.03 -1.09
N LEU A 30 -1.47 -17.25 -1.50
CA LEU A 30 -1.41 -17.65 -2.91
C LEU A 30 -2.37 -16.83 -3.77
N ASP A 31 -3.63 -16.68 -3.34
CA ASP A 31 -4.64 -15.89 -4.05
C ASP A 31 -4.22 -14.41 -4.17
N ALA A 32 -3.61 -13.86 -3.12
CA ALA A 32 -3.08 -12.50 -3.15
C ALA A 32 -1.92 -12.34 -4.15
N ILE A 33 -1.02 -13.34 -4.22
CA ILE A 33 0.08 -13.36 -5.19
C ILE A 33 -0.46 -13.49 -6.61
N GLU A 34 -1.42 -14.38 -6.84
CA GLU A 34 -2.06 -14.54 -8.15
C GLU A 34 -2.77 -13.26 -8.60
N GLY A 35 -3.51 -12.62 -7.69
CA GLY A 35 -4.11 -11.30 -7.95
C GLY A 35 -3.07 -10.24 -8.30
N CYS A 36 -1.88 -10.26 -7.67
CA CYS A 36 -0.77 -9.38 -8.05
C CYS A 36 -0.19 -9.71 -9.43
N ASN A 37 -0.07 -10.99 -9.79
CA ASN A 37 0.40 -11.41 -11.12
C ASN A 37 -0.56 -10.98 -12.24
N LEU A 38 -1.86 -10.92 -11.95
CA LEU A 38 -2.90 -10.45 -12.88
C LEU A 38 -3.07 -8.93 -12.88
N SER A 39 -2.29 -8.20 -12.07
CA SER A 39 -2.33 -6.74 -12.00
C SER A 39 -1.30 -6.08 -12.90
N LEU A 40 -1.56 -4.84 -13.31
CA LEU A 40 -0.54 -3.97 -13.90
C LEU A 40 0.06 -3.06 -12.83
N MET A 41 1.38 -2.86 -12.87
CA MET A 41 2.08 -1.88 -12.04
C MET A 41 2.47 -0.66 -12.89
N GLY A 42 2.14 0.54 -12.43
CA GLY A 42 2.48 1.78 -13.13
C GLY A 42 3.00 2.86 -12.19
N LYS A 43 4.13 3.48 -12.57
CA LYS A 43 4.75 4.58 -11.83
C LYS A 43 4.59 5.90 -12.57
N PHE A 44 4.10 6.92 -11.89
CA PHE A 44 4.03 8.27 -12.46
C PHE A 44 5.36 8.99 -12.25
N LEU A 45 6.04 9.30 -13.35
CA LEU A 45 7.31 10.01 -13.34
C LEU A 45 7.07 11.52 -13.37
N THR A 46 6.60 12.06 -12.25
CA THR A 46 6.34 13.51 -12.08
C THR A 46 7.01 14.04 -10.82
N CYS A 47 7.57 15.25 -10.92
CA CYS A 47 8.03 16.03 -9.77
C CYS A 47 6.96 17.04 -9.29
N LYS A 48 5.85 17.18 -10.02
CA LYS A 48 4.76 18.10 -9.68
C LYS A 48 3.69 17.40 -8.85
N PRO A 49 3.13 18.06 -7.83
CA PRO A 49 1.96 17.55 -7.14
C PRO A 49 0.79 17.43 -8.13
N PHE A 50 -0.02 16.40 -7.97
CA PHE A 50 -1.19 16.16 -8.80
C PHE A 50 -2.34 15.63 -7.95
N ASN A 51 -3.56 15.81 -8.45
CA ASN A 51 -4.74 15.26 -7.80
C ASN A 51 -4.84 13.75 -8.12
N ARG A 52 -4.57 12.91 -7.12
CA ARG A 52 -4.59 11.44 -7.25
C ARG A 52 -5.98 10.91 -7.62
N MET A 53 -7.04 11.49 -7.06
CA MET A 53 -8.41 11.07 -7.37
C MET A 53 -8.76 11.39 -8.83
N ALA A 54 -8.40 12.59 -9.31
CA ALA A 54 -8.58 12.97 -10.70
C ALA A 54 -7.82 12.03 -11.64
N ALA A 55 -6.56 11.71 -11.31
CA ALA A 55 -5.76 10.78 -12.12
C ALA A 55 -6.38 9.37 -12.20
N LYS A 56 -6.82 8.81 -11.05
CA LYS A 56 -7.49 7.50 -11.01
C LYS A 56 -8.76 7.48 -11.85
N ASN A 57 -9.59 8.52 -11.74
CA ASN A 57 -10.83 8.63 -12.50
C ASN A 57 -10.58 8.81 -14.01
N THR A 58 -9.55 9.57 -14.38
CA THR A 58 -9.14 9.71 -15.78
C THR A 58 -8.69 8.38 -16.36
N ILE A 59 -7.90 7.58 -15.63
CA ILE A 59 -7.45 6.26 -16.11
C ILE A 59 -8.63 5.30 -16.29
N ARG A 60 -9.52 5.21 -15.29
CA ARG A 60 -10.76 4.42 -15.38
C ARG A 60 -11.55 4.72 -16.64
N ARG A 61 -11.78 6.01 -16.90
CA ARG A 61 -12.50 6.48 -18.08
C ARG A 61 -11.74 6.19 -19.37
N ALA A 62 -10.43 6.40 -19.40
CA ALA A 62 -9.60 6.16 -20.57
C ALA A 62 -9.55 4.68 -20.97
N TRP A 63 -9.64 3.77 -20.00
CA TRP A 63 -9.65 2.32 -20.24
C TRP A 63 -11.05 1.72 -20.39
N GLY A 64 -12.12 2.51 -20.17
CA GLY A 64 -13.50 2.02 -20.23
C GLY A 64 -13.88 1.06 -19.09
N LEU A 65 -13.10 1.04 -18.01
CA LEU A 65 -13.23 0.12 -16.87
C LEU A 65 -13.63 0.90 -15.61
N ASN A 66 -14.74 1.64 -15.68
CA ASN A 66 -15.13 2.60 -14.64
C ASN A 66 -15.08 1.99 -13.23
N ASP A 67 -15.94 1.02 -12.94
CA ASP A 67 -16.08 0.43 -11.61
C ASP A 67 -15.34 -0.90 -11.44
N SER A 68 -14.99 -1.56 -12.55
CA SER A 68 -14.24 -2.82 -12.53
C SER A 68 -12.75 -2.62 -12.21
N LEU A 69 -12.17 -1.47 -12.58
CA LEU A 69 -10.75 -1.20 -12.31
C LEU A 69 -10.52 -0.68 -10.89
N GLN A 70 -9.90 -1.54 -10.07
CA GLN A 70 -9.41 -1.14 -8.76
C GLN A 70 -7.99 -0.56 -8.88
N ILE A 71 -7.76 0.62 -8.29
CA ILE A 71 -6.46 1.31 -8.35
C ILE A 71 -5.97 1.60 -6.94
N SER A 72 -4.96 0.84 -6.50
CA SER A 72 -4.32 0.94 -5.19
C SER A 72 -2.96 1.62 -5.30
N GLU A 73 -2.61 2.45 -4.32
CA GLU A 73 -1.27 3.05 -4.24
C GLU A 73 -0.39 2.16 -3.37
N VAL A 74 0.72 1.70 -3.92
CA VAL A 74 1.64 0.73 -3.27
C VAL A 74 3.03 1.31 -3.02
N GLY A 75 3.23 2.60 -3.34
CA GLY A 75 4.48 3.32 -3.10
C GLY A 75 4.44 4.72 -3.68
N LEU A 76 5.56 5.45 -3.58
CA LEU A 76 5.66 6.82 -4.06
C LEU A 76 5.36 6.90 -5.56
N ASN A 77 4.19 7.45 -5.90
CA ASN A 77 3.67 7.55 -7.25
C ASN A 77 3.60 6.19 -7.97
N LEU A 78 3.53 5.07 -7.22
CA LEU A 78 3.46 3.71 -7.74
C LEU A 78 2.05 3.15 -7.48
N PHE A 79 1.40 2.73 -8.54
CA PHE A 79 0.02 2.27 -8.52
C PHE A 79 -0.09 0.84 -9.05
N GLN A 80 -0.91 0.04 -8.38
CA GLN A 80 -1.37 -1.25 -8.83
C GLN A 80 -2.77 -1.11 -9.43
N PHE A 81 -2.94 -1.61 -10.65
CA PHE A 81 -4.18 -1.65 -11.39
C PHE A 81 -4.68 -3.10 -11.42
N LYS A 82 -5.79 -3.38 -10.75
CA LYS A 82 -6.41 -4.71 -10.69
C LYS A 82 -7.68 -4.71 -11.54
N PHE A 83 -7.76 -5.70 -12.42
CA PHE A 83 -8.84 -5.87 -13.41
C PHE A 83 -9.86 -6.91 -12.97
#